data_AF-A0A9D4Y474-F1
#
_entry.id   AF-A0A9D4Y474-F1
#
_cell.length_a   1.000
_cell.length_b   1.000
_cell.length_c   1.000
_cell.angle_alpha   90.00
_cell.angle_beta   90.00
_cell.angle_gamma   90.00
#
_symmetry.space_group_name_H-M   'P 1'
#
loop_
_entity.id
_entity.type
_entity.pdbx_description
1 polymer ?
#
loop_
_entity_poly.entity_id
_entity_poly.type
_entity_poly.pdbx_seq_one_letter_code
_entity_poly.pdbx_strand_id
1 'polypeptide(L)'
;MTEITNLSLDLIESILSHLPIASLIQASTVCKLWHTIISSSSLSSLHKHQHKPWFFLHGIHNISSKNNQSFAFDPSSNSWFLLPTPQQPLHYPNNTSFIGTSSFFFITAPNFVYTPILHPLVWFSTPPLHFPRINPLLGVFKDGSFVKFIVVGGVRFIGNLVDIEDRLDVEIYDPLLGSWDLAPPLPADFRSGNSSSSLSSALFKGKFYVFGIYSCFVSSFDLQLRVWSDVRVVRPSGVVFSFLISCRESLVLAGVCNSPSGSSFTLWEVDETSMEICEISVMPHDLLCSLFDGDEDERFASLKCVGLGDLIYVFNEDYHRMYPACVCEIRSGRGRGGENSECYWRRVPQLPSLMNRFHKVVSFCSNVSLHSILGEGQHHGLH
;
A
#
# COMPACT_ATOMS: atom_id res chain seq x y z
N MET A 1 -10.04 -15.10 50.51
CA MET A 1 -9.20 -15.02 49.32
C MET A 1 -9.93 -15.80 48.24
N THR A 2 -10.58 -15.13 47.29
CA THR A 2 -11.25 -15.80 46.16
C THR A 2 -10.18 -16.15 45.14
N GLU A 3 -9.82 -17.43 45.06
CA GLU A 3 -8.95 -17.93 44.00
C GLU A 3 -9.72 -17.91 42.68
N ILE A 4 -9.18 -17.21 41.68
CA ILE A 4 -9.68 -17.30 40.31
C ILE A 4 -9.18 -18.64 39.77
N THR A 5 -10.03 -19.67 39.82
CA THR A 5 -9.67 -21.02 39.38
C THR A 5 -9.83 -21.21 37.87
N ASN A 6 -10.65 -20.40 37.18
CA ASN A 6 -10.80 -20.39 35.72
C ASN A 6 -11.23 -19.01 35.19
N LEU A 7 -10.63 -18.58 34.08
CA LEU A 7 -11.07 -17.41 33.30
C LEU A 7 -12.18 -17.82 32.31
N SER A 8 -13.18 -16.97 32.08
CA SER A 8 -14.18 -17.21 31.03
C SER A 8 -13.57 -17.05 29.64
N LEU A 9 -14.17 -17.69 28.63
CA LEU A 9 -13.70 -17.58 27.24
C LEU A 9 -13.72 -16.13 26.73
N ASP A 10 -14.77 -15.36 27.05
CA ASP A 10 -14.87 -13.95 26.65
C ASP A 10 -13.74 -13.10 27.24
N LEU A 11 -13.33 -13.37 28.49
CA LEU A 11 -12.20 -12.69 29.13
C LEU A 11 -10.88 -13.10 28.48
N ILE A 12 -10.71 -14.38 28.14
CA ILE A 12 -9.52 -14.85 27.42
C ILE A 12 -9.44 -14.20 26.04
N GLU A 13 -10.54 -14.15 25.27
CA GLU A 13 -10.61 -13.44 23.99
C GLU A 13 -10.25 -11.97 24.14
N SER A 14 -10.81 -11.29 25.14
CA SER A 14 -10.47 -9.89 25.41
C SER A 14 -8.98 -9.71 25.72
N ILE A 15 -8.39 -10.54 26.57
CA ILE A 15 -6.96 -10.48 26.92
C ILE A 15 -6.10 -10.72 25.67
N LEU A 16 -6.40 -11.76 24.90
CA LEU A 16 -5.68 -12.09 23.69
C LEU A 16 -5.79 -10.97 22.64
N SER A 17 -6.94 -10.30 22.53
CA SER A 17 -7.13 -9.25 21.52
C SER A 17 -6.15 -8.08 21.64
N HIS A 18 -5.59 -7.87 22.83
CA HIS A 18 -4.61 -6.83 23.13
C HIS A 18 -3.15 -7.23 22.86
N LEU A 19 -2.88 -8.49 22.55
CA LEU A 19 -1.53 -8.96 22.27
C LEU A 19 -1.14 -8.67 20.81
N PRO A 20 0.14 -8.36 20.51
CA PRO A 20 0.60 -8.23 19.13
C PRO A 20 0.34 -9.51 18.32
N ILE A 21 0.14 -9.34 17.01
CA ILE A 21 -0.09 -10.44 16.06
C ILE A 21 0.96 -11.55 16.21
N ALA A 22 2.25 -11.20 16.35
CA ALA A 22 3.33 -12.16 16.52
C ALA A 22 3.14 -13.06 17.76
N SER A 23 2.75 -12.47 18.89
CA SER A 23 2.45 -13.19 20.13
C SER A 23 1.23 -14.10 19.96
N LEU A 24 0.21 -13.65 19.24
CA LEU A 24 -0.99 -14.44 18.95
C LEU A 24 -0.69 -15.64 18.06
N ILE A 25 0.15 -15.48 17.04
CA ILE A 25 0.59 -16.61 16.20
C ILE A 25 1.30 -17.65 17.07
N GLN A 26 2.23 -17.24 17.93
CA GLN A 26 2.93 -18.15 18.83
C GLN A 26 1.96 -18.84 19.79
N ALA A 27 1.06 -18.08 20.41
CA ALA A 27 0.01 -18.54 21.30
C ALA A 27 -0.91 -19.57 20.63
N SER A 28 -1.20 -19.43 19.33
CA SER A 28 -2.02 -20.36 18.55
C SER A 28 -1.38 -21.75 18.37
N THR A 29 -0.07 -21.89 18.63
CA THR A 29 0.64 -23.17 18.53
C THR A 29 0.68 -23.95 19.85
N VAL A 30 0.25 -23.33 20.96
CA VAL A 30 0.33 -23.91 22.31
C VAL A 30 -0.67 -25.07 22.50
N CYS A 31 -1.94 -24.86 22.15
CA CYS A 31 -2.96 -25.91 22.23
C CYS A 31 -4.15 -25.65 21.28
N LYS A 32 -4.97 -26.69 21.04
CA LYS A 32 -6.14 -26.61 20.15
C LYS A 32 -7.18 -25.56 20.59
N LEU A 33 -7.37 -25.38 21.90
CA LEU A 33 -8.31 -24.39 22.42
C LEU A 33 -7.86 -22.97 22.05
N TRP A 34 -6.59 -22.65 22.29
CA TRP A 34 -6.03 -21.34 21.98
C TRP A 34 -6.01 -21.09 20.47
N HIS A 35 -5.67 -22.10 19.68
CA HIS A 35 -5.79 -22.02 18.22
C HIS A 35 -7.22 -21.69 17.78
N THR A 36 -8.23 -22.36 18.34
CA THR A 36 -9.64 -22.14 18.01
C THR A 36 -10.09 -20.72 18.38
N ILE A 37 -9.72 -20.25 19.57
CA ILE A 37 -10.02 -18.89 20.03
C ILE A 37 -9.35 -17.83 19.11
N ILE A 38 -8.09 -18.04 18.75
CA ILE A 38 -7.30 -17.07 17.98
C ILE A 38 -7.74 -17.03 16.51
N SER A 39 -8.15 -18.16 15.95
CA SER A 39 -8.70 -18.26 14.60
C SER A 39 -10.17 -17.83 14.50
N SER A 40 -10.81 -17.45 15.61
CA SER A 40 -12.21 -17.03 15.62
C SER A 40 -12.46 -15.69 14.90
N SER A 41 -13.66 -15.55 14.35
CA SER A 41 -14.11 -14.29 13.74
C SER A 41 -14.34 -13.19 14.79
N SER A 42 -14.76 -13.54 16.01
CA SER A 42 -14.94 -12.62 17.13
C SER A 42 -13.64 -11.93 17.50
N LEU A 43 -12.58 -12.71 17.77
CA LEU A 43 -11.27 -12.16 18.09
C LEU A 43 -10.71 -11.33 16.93
N SER A 44 -10.81 -11.84 15.69
CA SER A 44 -10.36 -11.12 14.50
C SER A 44 -11.05 -9.76 14.34
N SER A 45 -12.34 -9.65 14.70
CA SER A 45 -13.06 -8.38 14.67
C SER A 45 -12.57 -7.41 15.74
N LEU A 46 -12.36 -7.88 16.97
CA LEU A 46 -11.89 -7.07 18.09
C LEU A 46 -10.46 -6.56 17.85
N HIS A 47 -9.62 -7.40 17.25
CA HIS A 47 -8.23 -7.11 16.94
C HIS A 47 -8.06 -6.11 15.79
N LYS A 48 -8.96 -6.13 14.77
CA LYS A 48 -8.94 -5.17 13.64
C LYS A 48 -9.00 -3.71 14.08
N HIS A 49 -9.64 -3.41 15.20
CA HIS A 49 -9.81 -2.05 15.70
C HIS A 49 -8.62 -1.53 16.52
N GLN A 50 -7.68 -2.41 16.88
CA GLN A 50 -6.59 -2.05 17.81
C GLN A 50 -5.22 -1.94 17.14
N HIS A 51 -5.04 -2.50 15.93
CA HIS A 51 -3.72 -2.62 15.32
C HIS A 51 -3.51 -1.69 14.13
N LYS A 52 -2.28 -1.15 14.08
CA LYS A 52 -1.80 -0.28 13.02
C LYS A 52 -1.50 -1.07 11.74
N PRO A 53 -1.70 -0.48 10.55
CA PRO A 53 -1.41 -1.14 9.29
C PRO A 53 0.09 -1.42 9.15
N TRP A 54 0.39 -2.57 8.55
CA TRP A 54 1.76 -3.01 8.30
C TRP A 54 2.30 -2.36 7.02
N PHE A 55 3.61 -2.17 6.99
CA PHE A 55 4.34 -1.73 5.78
C PHE A 55 4.98 -2.94 5.11
N PHE A 56 4.68 -3.14 3.84
CA PHE A 56 5.19 -4.27 3.05
C PHE A 56 6.22 -3.79 2.06
N LEU A 57 7.28 -4.58 1.90
CA LEU A 57 8.34 -4.36 0.93
C LEU A 57 8.64 -5.68 0.21
N HIS A 58 8.43 -5.71 -1.10
CA HIS A 58 8.71 -6.85 -1.94
C HIS A 58 9.86 -6.54 -2.89
N GLY A 59 10.98 -7.24 -2.71
CA GLY A 59 12.16 -7.13 -3.54
C GLY A 59 12.11 -8.09 -4.73
N ILE A 60 12.30 -7.55 -5.93
CA ILE A 60 12.30 -8.30 -7.19
C ILE A 60 13.72 -8.43 -7.72
N HIS A 61 14.13 -9.65 -8.04
CA HIS A 61 15.42 -9.98 -8.61
C HIS A 61 15.26 -10.44 -10.07
N ASN A 62 15.62 -9.56 -11.02
CA ASN A 62 15.33 -9.76 -12.45
C ASN A 62 15.91 -11.05 -13.05
N ILE A 63 17.01 -11.58 -12.49
CA ILE A 63 17.68 -12.79 -13.00
C ILE A 63 17.05 -14.08 -12.46
N SER A 64 16.45 -14.05 -11.27
CA SER A 64 15.99 -15.25 -10.57
C SER A 64 14.86 -14.91 -9.62
N SER A 65 13.63 -15.29 -9.98
CA SER A 65 12.45 -15.12 -9.12
C SER A 65 12.56 -15.86 -7.78
N LYS A 66 13.43 -16.88 -7.68
CA LYS A 66 13.74 -17.57 -6.41
C LYS A 66 14.43 -16.66 -5.39
N ASN A 67 15.05 -15.58 -5.86
CA ASN A 67 15.71 -14.61 -5.01
C ASN A 67 14.78 -13.46 -4.59
N ASN A 68 13.53 -13.44 -5.05
CA ASN A 68 12.54 -12.47 -4.60
C ASN A 68 12.21 -12.69 -3.12
N GLN A 69 12.18 -11.61 -2.35
CA GLN A 69 11.89 -11.67 -0.91
C GLN A 69 10.81 -10.66 -0.56
N SER A 70 9.93 -11.06 0.36
CA SER A 70 8.84 -10.22 0.84
C SER A 70 9.07 -9.96 2.32
N PHE A 71 8.99 -8.70 2.72
CA PHE A 71 9.16 -8.25 4.10
C PHE A 71 7.91 -7.52 4.55
N ALA A 72 7.57 -7.66 5.83
CA ALA A 72 6.51 -6.91 6.48
C ALA A 72 7.02 -6.29 7.77
N PHE A 73 6.84 -4.99 7.91
CA PHE A 73 7.13 -4.26 9.13
C PHE A 73 5.86 -4.10 9.94
N ASP A 74 5.89 -4.59 11.18
CA ASP A 74 4.86 -4.31 12.17
C ASP A 74 5.24 -3.07 12.98
N PRO A 75 4.50 -1.96 12.84
CA PRO A 75 4.76 -0.75 13.61
C PRO A 75 4.59 -0.94 15.13
N SER A 76 3.83 -1.95 15.57
CA SER A 76 3.53 -2.18 16.99
C SER A 76 4.70 -2.85 17.71
N SER A 77 5.30 -3.88 17.09
CA SER A 77 6.52 -4.53 17.59
C SER A 77 7.81 -3.88 17.10
N ASN A 78 7.72 -2.87 16.24
CA ASN A 78 8.85 -2.17 15.63
C ASN A 78 9.87 -3.15 15.02
N SER A 79 9.39 -4.15 14.29
CA SER A 79 10.19 -5.27 13.80
C SER A 79 9.79 -5.68 12.38
N TRP A 80 10.78 -6.16 11.63
CA TRP A 80 10.59 -6.73 10.30
C TRP A 80 10.39 -8.25 10.39
N PHE A 81 9.48 -8.77 9.57
CA PHE A 81 9.23 -10.18 9.36
C PHE A 81 9.53 -10.53 7.91
N LEU A 82 10.27 -11.62 7.70
CA LEU A 82 10.41 -12.23 6.39
C LEU A 82 9.16 -13.06 6.11
N LEU A 83 8.45 -12.73 5.03
CA LEU A 83 7.27 -13.45 4.59
C LEU A 83 7.62 -14.51 3.56
N PRO A 84 6.87 -15.63 3.50
CA PRO A 84 6.96 -16.55 2.39
C PRO A 84 6.57 -15.83 1.09
N THR A 85 7.46 -15.84 0.11
CA THR A 85 7.16 -15.25 -1.20
C THR A 85 6.31 -16.22 -2.02
N PRO A 86 5.14 -15.81 -2.55
CA PRO A 86 4.37 -16.67 -3.44
C PRO A 86 5.21 -17.02 -4.66
N GLN A 87 5.31 -18.33 -4.97
CA GLN A 87 6.01 -18.76 -6.17
C GLN A 87 5.26 -18.19 -7.37
N GLN A 88 5.93 -17.31 -8.12
CA GLN A 88 5.36 -16.75 -9.33
C GLN A 88 5.09 -17.90 -10.32
N PRO A 89 3.96 -17.88 -11.04
CA PRO A 89 3.72 -18.88 -12.08
C PRO A 89 4.90 -18.89 -13.07
N LEU A 90 5.35 -20.10 -13.45
CA LEU A 90 6.55 -20.28 -14.26
C LEU A 90 6.40 -19.59 -15.63
N HIS A 91 7.51 -19.03 -16.14
CA HIS A 91 7.65 -18.41 -17.47
C HIS A 91 6.84 -17.12 -17.71
N TYR A 92 7.22 -16.02 -17.05
CA TYR A 92 6.84 -14.69 -17.54
C TYR A 92 8.02 -13.94 -18.17
N PRO A 93 7.83 -13.30 -19.32
CA PRO A 93 8.88 -12.58 -20.05
C PRO A 93 9.35 -11.31 -19.32
N ASN A 94 10.43 -10.70 -19.82
CA ASN A 94 11.08 -9.49 -19.26
C ASN A 94 10.17 -8.25 -19.10
N ASN A 95 8.91 -8.28 -19.59
CA ASN A 95 7.97 -7.16 -19.57
C ASN A 95 6.77 -7.42 -18.64
N THR A 96 7.02 -7.89 -17.42
CA THR A 96 5.97 -8.01 -16.40
C THR A 96 5.86 -6.73 -15.58
N SER A 97 4.63 -6.34 -15.24
CA SER A 97 4.40 -5.31 -14.24
C SER A 97 3.86 -5.95 -12.98
N PHE A 98 4.70 -5.95 -11.95
CA PHE A 98 4.35 -6.41 -10.62
C PHE A 98 3.96 -5.22 -9.75
N ILE A 99 2.80 -5.31 -9.10
CA ILE A 99 2.23 -4.25 -8.24
C ILE A 99 1.75 -4.90 -6.95
N GLY A 100 1.90 -4.20 -5.82
CA GLY A 100 1.37 -4.60 -4.53
C GLY A 100 0.47 -3.50 -3.99
N THR A 101 -0.74 -3.84 -3.55
CA THR A 101 -1.67 -2.91 -2.90
C THR A 101 -2.74 -3.68 -2.15
N SER A 102 -3.27 -3.11 -1.06
CA SER A 102 -4.49 -3.57 -0.40
C SER A 102 -4.52 -5.08 -0.06
N SER A 103 -3.41 -5.63 0.45
CA SER A 103 -3.20 -7.06 0.75
C SER A 103 -3.12 -8.01 -0.44
N PHE A 104 -2.84 -7.52 -1.64
CA PHE A 104 -2.67 -8.35 -2.83
C PHE A 104 -1.40 -7.97 -3.59
N PHE A 105 -0.81 -8.98 -4.23
CA PHE A 105 0.13 -8.81 -5.32
C PHE A 105 -0.57 -9.05 -6.64
N PHE A 106 -0.15 -8.31 -7.67
CA PHE A 106 -0.72 -8.33 -9.01
C PHE A 106 0.39 -8.41 -10.04
N ILE A 107 0.12 -9.13 -11.12
CA ILE A 107 0.84 -9.01 -12.39
C ILE A 107 -0.19 -8.52 -13.41
N THR A 108 0.05 -7.39 -14.08
CA THR A 108 -0.94 -6.78 -15.00
C THR A 108 -0.66 -7.01 -16.47
N ALA A 109 0.54 -7.53 -16.80
CA ALA A 109 0.95 -7.85 -18.15
C ALA A 109 1.90 -9.07 -18.15
N PRO A 110 1.80 -9.97 -19.14
CA PRO A 110 0.85 -9.96 -20.25
C PRO A 110 -0.57 -10.39 -19.84
N ASN A 111 -0.69 -11.14 -18.75
CA ASN A 111 -1.98 -11.58 -18.20
C ASN A 111 -2.21 -10.89 -16.86
N PHE A 112 -3.47 -10.61 -16.55
CA PHE A 112 -3.85 -10.09 -15.23
C PHE A 112 -4.06 -11.25 -14.26
N VAL A 113 -3.14 -11.38 -13.29
CA VAL A 113 -3.21 -12.38 -12.22
C VAL A 113 -2.95 -11.72 -10.88
N TYR A 114 -3.51 -12.26 -9.81
CA TYR A 114 -3.36 -11.71 -8.46
C TYR A 114 -3.26 -12.81 -7.40
N THR A 115 -2.65 -12.49 -6.26
CA THR A 115 -2.57 -13.39 -5.11
C THR A 115 -2.62 -12.58 -3.82
N PRO A 116 -3.32 -13.05 -2.77
CA PRO A 116 -3.16 -12.49 -1.43
C PRO A 116 -1.69 -12.52 -1.00
N ILE A 117 -1.26 -11.50 -0.26
CA ILE A 117 0.13 -11.39 0.23
C ILE A 117 0.46 -12.36 1.39
N LEU A 118 -0.60 -12.89 2.01
CA LEU A 118 -0.57 -13.85 3.12
C LEU A 118 -1.44 -15.05 2.72
N HIS A 119 -1.77 -15.94 3.66
CA HIS A 119 -2.49 -17.16 3.34
C HIS A 119 -3.90 -16.89 2.75
N PRO A 120 -4.32 -17.62 1.70
CA PRO A 120 -3.55 -18.61 0.92
C PRO A 120 -2.68 -17.93 -0.14
N LEU A 121 -1.42 -18.37 -0.27
CA LEU A 121 -0.46 -17.89 -1.28
C LEU A 121 -0.69 -18.55 -2.65
N VAL A 122 -1.91 -18.42 -3.17
CA VAL A 122 -2.36 -19.00 -4.44
C VAL A 122 -2.61 -17.87 -5.44
N TRP A 123 -2.13 -18.06 -6.68
CA TRP A 123 -2.39 -17.13 -7.78
C TRP A 123 -3.72 -17.43 -8.46
N PHE A 124 -4.51 -16.37 -8.66
CA PHE A 124 -5.78 -16.38 -9.36
C PHE A 124 -5.62 -15.65 -10.69
N SER A 125 -6.26 -16.18 -11.74
CA SER A 125 -6.31 -15.53 -13.05
C SER A 125 -7.67 -14.88 -13.24
N THR A 126 -7.66 -13.66 -13.75
CA THR A 126 -8.86 -13.05 -14.35
C THR A 126 -8.86 -13.35 -15.86
N PRO A 127 -9.95 -13.04 -16.58
CA PRO A 127 -9.87 -12.84 -18.02
C PRO A 127 -8.82 -11.77 -18.37
N PRO A 128 -8.29 -11.77 -19.60
CA PRO A 128 -7.36 -10.74 -20.03
C PRO A 128 -8.03 -9.36 -20.03
N LEU A 129 -7.24 -8.34 -19.68
CA LEU A 129 -7.59 -6.95 -19.94
C LEU A 129 -7.81 -6.75 -21.45
N HIS A 130 -8.68 -5.81 -21.82
CA HIS A 130 -8.80 -5.34 -23.20
C HIS A 130 -7.47 -4.75 -23.67
N PHE A 131 -6.76 -4.08 -22.75
CA PHE A 131 -5.48 -3.44 -23.03
C PHE A 131 -4.41 -3.88 -22.02
N PRO A 132 -3.77 -5.05 -22.20
CA PRO A 132 -2.67 -5.47 -21.33
C PRO A 132 -1.55 -4.42 -21.33
N ARG A 133 -1.15 -3.99 -20.12
CA ARG A 133 -0.29 -2.81 -19.94
C ARG A 133 0.59 -2.92 -18.72
N ILE A 134 1.78 -2.35 -18.81
CA ILE A 134 2.74 -2.28 -17.70
C ILE A 134 2.56 -0.98 -16.91
N ASN A 135 2.82 -1.08 -15.61
CA ASN A 135 2.78 -0.01 -14.63
C ASN A 135 1.45 0.79 -14.66
N PRO A 136 0.27 0.16 -14.75
CA PRO A 136 -0.97 0.90 -14.51
C PRO A 136 -1.06 1.34 -13.05
N LEU A 137 -1.89 2.34 -12.78
CA LEU A 137 -2.39 2.57 -11.43
C LEU A 137 -3.43 1.48 -11.11
N LEU A 138 -3.40 0.97 -9.88
CA LEU A 138 -4.26 -0.13 -9.46
C LEU A 138 -4.96 0.18 -8.14
N GLY A 139 -6.28 0.05 -8.12
CA GLY A 139 -7.10 0.14 -6.92
C GLY A 139 -7.84 -1.15 -6.63
N VAL A 140 -7.96 -1.47 -5.34
CA VAL A 140 -8.79 -2.58 -4.85
C VAL A 140 -9.90 -1.99 -3.99
N PHE A 141 -11.14 -2.20 -4.38
CA PHE A 141 -12.30 -1.68 -3.66
C PHE A 141 -13.36 -2.77 -3.48
N LYS A 142 -14.29 -2.53 -2.57
CA LYS A 142 -15.40 -3.45 -2.30
C LYS A 142 -16.70 -2.90 -2.84
N ASP A 143 -17.48 -3.78 -3.44
CA ASP A 143 -18.87 -3.56 -3.83
C ASP A 143 -19.71 -4.64 -3.16
N GLY A 144 -20.36 -4.26 -2.05
CA GLY A 144 -20.95 -5.23 -1.11
C GLY A 144 -19.90 -6.19 -0.55
N SER A 145 -20.10 -7.49 -0.76
CA SER A 145 -19.17 -8.56 -0.35
C SER A 145 -18.06 -8.84 -1.37
N PHE A 146 -18.12 -8.27 -2.57
CA PHE A 146 -17.22 -8.59 -3.67
C PHE A 146 -16.04 -7.64 -3.73
N VAL A 147 -14.86 -8.20 -4.00
CA VAL A 147 -13.63 -7.43 -4.22
C VAL A 147 -13.51 -7.15 -5.72
N LYS A 148 -13.48 -5.87 -6.08
CA LYS A 148 -13.31 -5.38 -7.46
C LYS A 148 -11.95 -4.71 -7.61
N PHE A 149 -11.45 -4.70 -8.84
CA PHE A 149 -10.18 -4.07 -9.20
C PHE A 149 -10.42 -2.99 -10.24
N ILE A 150 -9.78 -1.84 -10.09
CA ILE A 150 -9.73 -0.78 -11.10
C ILE A 150 -8.29 -0.64 -11.58
N VAL A 151 -8.10 -0.61 -12.90
CA VAL A 151 -6.82 -0.46 -13.57
C VAL A 151 -6.87 0.80 -14.42
N VAL A 152 -6.05 1.82 -14.11
CA VAL A 152 -6.08 3.13 -14.78
C VAL A 152 -4.74 3.42 -15.45
N GLY A 153 -4.79 3.79 -16.73
CA GLY A 153 -3.61 4.17 -17.50
C GLY A 153 -2.58 3.05 -17.56
N GLY A 154 -1.30 3.40 -17.68
CA GLY A 154 -0.20 2.45 -17.89
C GLY A 154 0.25 2.42 -19.34
N VAL A 155 1.38 1.77 -19.60
CA VAL A 155 2.02 1.76 -20.91
C VAL A 155 1.77 0.43 -21.60
N ARG A 156 1.21 0.49 -22.81
CA ARG A 156 1.03 -0.67 -23.67
C ARG A 156 2.20 -0.81 -24.64
N PHE A 157 2.59 -2.05 -24.91
CA PHE A 157 3.59 -2.37 -25.93
C PHE A 157 2.94 -3.14 -27.08
N ILE A 158 3.21 -2.72 -28.31
CA ILE A 158 2.82 -3.40 -29.55
C ILE A 158 4.11 -3.74 -30.29
N GLY A 159 4.44 -5.03 -30.41
CA GLY A 159 5.66 -5.47 -31.09
C GLY A 159 6.95 -4.88 -30.50
N ASN A 160 7.01 -4.76 -29.16
CA ASN A 160 8.09 -4.11 -28.39
C ASN A 160 8.22 -2.58 -28.55
N LEU A 161 7.31 -1.94 -29.27
CA LEU A 161 7.22 -0.48 -29.36
C LEU A 161 6.14 0.02 -28.40
N VAL A 162 6.38 1.20 -27.81
CA VAL A 162 5.36 1.87 -26.99
C VAL A 162 4.19 2.26 -27.89
N ASP A 163 2.97 1.93 -27.46
CA ASP A 163 1.75 2.35 -28.14
C ASP A 163 1.60 3.87 -28.03
N ILE A 164 1.69 4.57 -29.16
CA ILE A 164 1.68 6.03 -29.23
C ILE A 164 0.27 6.58 -29.00
N GLU A 165 -0.77 5.76 -29.13
CA GLU A 165 -2.16 6.20 -29.00
C GLU A 165 -2.55 6.55 -27.56
N ASP A 166 -1.73 6.14 -26.58
CA ASP A 166 -1.82 6.49 -25.15
C ASP A 166 -3.26 6.73 -24.66
N ARG A 167 -4.03 5.65 -24.76
CA ARG A 167 -5.49 5.68 -24.66
C ARG A 167 -5.99 5.98 -23.25
N LEU A 168 -5.09 5.99 -22.26
CA LEU A 168 -5.41 6.31 -20.87
C LEU A 168 -6.57 5.43 -20.32
N ASP A 169 -6.61 4.18 -20.75
CA ASP A 169 -7.74 3.27 -20.55
C ASP A 169 -8.01 2.99 -19.06
N VAL A 170 -9.29 2.91 -18.73
CA VAL A 170 -9.79 2.51 -17.41
C VAL A 170 -10.57 1.22 -17.57
N GLU A 171 -10.15 0.19 -16.83
CA GLU A 171 -10.84 -1.11 -16.80
C GLU A 171 -11.18 -1.48 -15.36
N ILE A 172 -12.41 -1.95 -15.14
CA ILE A 172 -12.90 -2.38 -13.82
C ILE A 172 -13.28 -3.86 -13.90
N TYR A 173 -12.66 -4.69 -13.08
CA TYR A 173 -12.99 -6.11 -12.98
C TYR A 173 -14.26 -6.31 -12.15
N ASP A 174 -15.26 -6.96 -12.74
CA ASP A 174 -16.42 -7.47 -12.01
C ASP A 174 -16.28 -8.99 -11.79
N PRO A 175 -16.06 -9.45 -10.54
CA PRO A 175 -15.91 -10.87 -10.24
C PRO A 175 -17.20 -11.67 -10.40
N LEU A 176 -18.38 -11.03 -10.38
CA LEU A 176 -19.66 -11.72 -10.58
C LEU A 176 -19.89 -12.08 -12.04
N LEU A 177 -19.52 -11.17 -12.94
CA LEU A 177 -19.61 -11.37 -14.38
C LEU A 177 -18.40 -12.11 -14.93
N GLY A 178 -17.28 -12.09 -14.19
CA GLY A 178 -16.02 -12.64 -14.66
C GLY A 178 -15.53 -11.92 -15.92
N SER A 179 -15.61 -10.57 -15.92
CA SER A 179 -15.25 -9.73 -17.06
C SER A 179 -14.63 -8.41 -16.62
N TRP A 180 -13.89 -7.79 -17.52
CA TRP A 180 -13.41 -6.42 -17.38
C TRP A 180 -14.35 -5.47 -18.10
N ASP A 181 -14.85 -4.46 -17.41
CA ASP A 181 -15.68 -3.42 -18.01
C ASP A 181 -14.80 -2.23 -18.40
N LEU A 182 -14.98 -1.69 -19.60
CA LEU A 182 -14.43 -0.40 -19.98
C LEU A 182 -15.17 0.73 -19.27
N ALA A 183 -14.41 1.69 -18.75
CA ALA A 183 -14.91 2.93 -18.17
C ALA A 183 -14.34 4.14 -18.94
N PRO A 184 -14.89 5.35 -18.73
CA PRO A 184 -14.33 6.56 -19.34
C PRO A 184 -12.82 6.69 -19.08
N PRO A 185 -12.00 6.99 -20.10
CA PRO A 185 -10.56 7.06 -19.96
C PRO A 185 -10.14 8.21 -19.02
N LEU A 186 -8.95 8.10 -18.44
CA LEU A 186 -8.36 9.16 -17.62
C LEU A 186 -8.27 10.47 -18.45
N PRO A 187 -8.53 11.66 -17.86
CA PRO A 187 -8.50 12.92 -18.58
C PRO A 187 -7.19 13.16 -19.35
N ALA A 188 -7.29 13.76 -20.53
CA ALA A 188 -6.18 13.93 -21.46
C ALA A 188 -5.05 14.82 -20.90
N ASP A 189 -5.33 15.64 -19.89
CA ASP A 189 -4.36 16.44 -19.14
C ASP A 189 -3.22 15.59 -18.56
N PHE A 190 -3.47 14.31 -18.27
CA PHE A 190 -2.46 13.40 -17.76
C PHE A 190 -1.52 12.86 -18.86
N ARG A 191 -1.78 13.09 -20.17
CA ARG A 191 -0.98 12.56 -21.29
C ARG A 191 0.48 13.02 -21.30
N SER A 192 0.73 14.26 -20.88
CA SER A 192 2.06 14.90 -21.02
C SER A 192 3.09 14.45 -19.97
N GLY A 193 2.69 13.63 -18.99
CA GLY A 193 3.55 13.10 -17.93
C GLY A 193 3.81 11.59 -17.99
N ASN A 194 3.49 10.93 -19.09
CA ASN A 194 3.23 9.48 -19.19
C ASN A 194 4.43 8.53 -19.17
N SER A 195 5.45 8.79 -18.33
CA SER A 195 6.01 7.63 -17.64
C SER A 195 4.98 7.24 -16.60
N SER A 196 4.43 6.03 -16.68
CA SER A 196 3.51 5.44 -15.69
C SER A 196 4.01 5.57 -14.24
N SER A 197 5.32 5.73 -14.06
CA SER A 197 6.01 6.08 -12.82
C SER A 197 5.77 7.51 -12.29
N SER A 198 5.10 8.38 -13.05
CA SER A 198 4.85 9.79 -12.72
C SER A 198 3.45 10.05 -12.19
N LEU A 199 2.64 9.00 -12.00
CA LEU A 199 1.32 9.10 -11.39
C LEU A 199 1.30 8.39 -10.04
N SER A 200 0.47 8.87 -9.15
CA SER A 200 0.09 8.21 -7.90
C SER A 200 -1.43 8.14 -7.80
N SER A 201 -1.93 7.24 -6.94
CA SER A 201 -3.36 7.05 -6.76
C SER A 201 -3.74 6.82 -5.32
N ALA A 202 -4.94 7.27 -4.95
CA ALA A 202 -5.54 7.03 -3.65
C ALA A 202 -7.00 6.61 -3.80
N LEU A 203 -7.41 5.58 -3.07
CA LEU A 203 -8.83 5.24 -2.90
C LEU A 203 -9.36 5.94 -1.67
N PHE A 204 -10.37 6.78 -1.84
CA PHE A 204 -10.93 7.56 -0.75
C PHE A 204 -12.42 7.83 -0.98
N LYS A 205 -13.26 7.54 0.03
CA LYS A 205 -14.72 7.78 0.02
C LYS A 205 -15.44 7.32 -1.27
N GLY A 206 -15.11 6.14 -1.77
CA GLY A 206 -15.75 5.57 -2.98
C GLY A 206 -15.27 6.18 -4.31
N LYS A 207 -14.21 6.99 -4.28
CA LYS A 207 -13.58 7.56 -5.48
C LYS A 207 -12.14 7.05 -5.63
N PHE A 208 -11.70 6.89 -6.86
CA PHE A 208 -10.32 6.62 -7.22
C PHE A 208 -9.65 7.91 -7.70
N TYR A 209 -8.80 8.49 -6.86
CA TYR A 209 -8.06 9.70 -7.18
C TYR A 209 -6.80 9.34 -7.96
N VAL A 210 -6.53 10.12 -9.00
CA VAL A 210 -5.29 10.08 -9.77
C VAL A 210 -4.60 11.42 -9.63
N PHE A 211 -3.31 11.37 -9.28
CA PHE A 211 -2.49 12.54 -9.05
C PHE A 211 -1.19 12.47 -9.85
N GLY A 212 -0.88 13.53 -10.58
CA GLY A 212 0.38 13.67 -11.31
C GLY A 212 1.50 14.13 -10.37
N ILE A 213 2.50 13.27 -10.16
CA ILE A 213 3.57 13.46 -9.17
C ILE A 213 4.33 14.79 -9.34
N TYR A 214 4.52 15.20 -10.60
CA TYR A 214 5.23 16.44 -10.97
C TYR A 214 4.29 17.55 -11.46
N SER A 215 3.24 17.19 -12.22
CA SER A 215 2.28 18.17 -12.77
C SER A 215 1.35 18.73 -11.70
N CYS A 216 1.16 18.02 -10.59
CA CYS A 216 0.23 18.35 -9.51
C CYS A 216 -1.24 18.37 -9.95
N PHE A 217 -1.55 17.72 -11.09
CA PHE A 217 -2.92 17.54 -11.55
C PHE A 217 -3.60 16.47 -10.70
N VAL A 218 -4.85 16.74 -10.29
CA VAL A 218 -5.70 15.79 -9.58
C VAL A 218 -7.03 15.66 -10.31
N SER A 219 -7.50 14.43 -10.44
CA SER A 219 -8.87 14.12 -10.84
C SER A 219 -9.34 12.87 -10.08
N SER A 220 -10.64 12.77 -9.84
CA SER A 220 -11.25 11.66 -9.11
C SER A 220 -12.27 10.95 -9.99
N PHE A 221 -12.20 9.63 -10.00
CA PHE A 221 -13.18 8.78 -10.66
C PHE A 221 -14.18 8.25 -9.62
N ASP A 222 -15.45 8.61 -9.77
CA ASP A 222 -16.52 8.07 -8.95
C ASP A 222 -16.79 6.60 -9.33
N LEU A 223 -16.53 5.67 -8.40
CA LEU A 223 -16.63 4.24 -8.70
C LEU A 223 -18.07 3.76 -8.92
N GLN A 224 -19.07 4.49 -8.40
CA GLN A 224 -20.49 4.16 -8.58
C GLN A 224 -21.05 4.80 -9.84
N LEU A 225 -20.84 6.10 -10.01
CA LEU A 225 -21.37 6.87 -11.15
C LEU A 225 -20.55 6.65 -12.43
N ARG A 226 -19.33 6.12 -12.30
CA ARG A 226 -18.36 5.90 -13.39
C ARG A 226 -18.05 7.18 -14.19
N VAL A 227 -17.89 8.30 -13.48
CA VAL A 227 -17.56 9.61 -14.06
C VAL A 227 -16.30 10.19 -13.44
N TRP A 228 -15.53 10.90 -14.25
CA TRP A 228 -14.40 11.70 -13.78
C TRP A 228 -14.86 13.08 -13.33
N SER A 229 -14.24 13.61 -12.28
CA SER A 229 -14.29 15.03 -11.98
C SER A 229 -13.41 15.83 -12.94
N ASP A 230 -13.67 17.13 -13.03
CA ASP A 230 -12.75 18.05 -13.70
C ASP A 230 -11.33 17.94 -13.11
N VAL A 231 -10.34 18.18 -13.95
CA VAL A 231 -8.94 18.22 -13.53
C VAL A 231 -8.68 19.52 -12.79
N ARG A 232 -8.14 19.41 -11.58
CA ARG A 232 -7.71 20.55 -10.75
C ARG A 232 -6.20 20.49 -10.51
N VAL A 233 -5.62 21.59 -10.07
CA VAL A 233 -4.19 21.67 -9.72
C VAL A 233 -4.06 21.85 -8.22
N VAL A 234 -3.37 20.93 -7.55
CA VAL A 234 -3.11 20.98 -6.11
C VAL A 234 -1.61 20.99 -5.89
N ARG A 235 -1.02 22.19 -5.85
CA ARG A 235 0.43 22.38 -5.88
C ARG A 235 0.90 23.08 -4.61
N PRO A 236 1.54 22.37 -3.66
CA PRO A 236 2.26 23.02 -2.57
C PRO A 236 3.35 23.97 -3.07
N SER A 237 3.59 25.05 -2.33
CA SER A 237 4.63 26.02 -2.68
C SER A 237 6.00 25.36 -2.64
N GLY A 238 6.83 25.60 -3.66
CA GLY A 238 8.17 25.04 -3.76
C GLY A 238 8.23 23.54 -4.03
N VAL A 239 7.10 22.87 -4.30
CA VAL A 239 7.08 21.41 -4.53
C VAL A 239 7.88 21.03 -5.77
N VAL A 240 8.75 20.04 -5.58
CA VAL A 240 9.51 19.37 -6.65
C VAL A 240 8.70 18.20 -7.17
N PHE A 241 8.25 17.34 -6.26
CA PHE A 241 7.33 16.24 -6.52
C PHE A 241 6.53 15.89 -5.27
N SER A 242 5.35 15.30 -5.45
CA SER A 242 4.54 14.78 -4.33
C SER A 242 3.72 13.58 -4.75
N PHE A 243 3.31 12.76 -3.78
CA PHE A 243 2.42 11.63 -3.96
C PHE A 243 1.12 11.90 -3.24
N LEU A 244 -0.01 11.48 -3.83
CA LEU A 244 -1.30 11.50 -3.18
C LEU A 244 -1.56 10.14 -2.53
N ILE A 245 -1.86 10.14 -1.23
CA ILE A 245 -2.19 8.95 -0.45
C ILE A 245 -3.45 9.19 0.38
N SER A 246 -4.20 8.13 0.66
CA SER A 246 -5.33 8.17 1.61
C SER A 246 -4.82 7.79 2.99
N CYS A 247 -5.00 8.68 3.98
CA CYS A 247 -4.55 8.50 5.35
C CYS A 247 -5.56 9.17 6.30
N ARG A 248 -5.93 8.52 7.39
CA ARG A 248 -6.78 9.06 8.48
C ARG A 248 -8.10 9.69 8.00
N GLU A 249 -8.85 8.99 7.16
CA GLU A 249 -10.11 9.51 6.60
C GLU A 249 -9.93 10.87 5.87
N SER A 250 -8.72 11.17 5.38
CA SER A 250 -8.42 12.31 4.52
C SER A 250 -7.45 11.93 3.40
N LEU A 251 -7.29 12.86 2.46
CA LEU A 251 -6.25 12.79 1.45
C LEU A 251 -5.04 13.56 1.96
N VAL A 252 -3.86 13.00 1.75
CA VAL A 252 -2.60 13.62 2.14
C VAL A 252 -1.67 13.65 0.94
N LEU A 253 -1.10 14.83 0.66
CA LEU A 253 0.06 14.97 -0.20
C LEU A 253 1.32 14.78 0.63
N ALA A 254 2.26 13.99 0.11
CA ALA A 254 3.54 13.74 0.74
C ALA A 254 4.64 13.92 -0.31
N GLY A 255 5.57 14.84 -0.09
CA GLY A 255 6.49 15.22 -1.17
C GLY A 255 7.67 16.07 -0.74
N VAL A 256 8.58 16.28 -1.69
CA VAL A 256 9.77 17.11 -1.48
C VAL A 256 9.48 18.54 -1.94
N CYS A 257 9.74 19.50 -1.06
CA CYS A 257 9.73 20.93 -1.36
C CYS A 257 11.11 21.54 -1.22
N ASN A 258 11.41 22.48 -2.12
CA ASN A 258 12.58 23.34 -2.02
C ASN A 258 12.18 24.67 -1.36
N SER A 259 12.97 25.06 -0.36
CA SER A 259 12.88 26.34 0.32
C SER A 259 14.24 27.04 0.30
N PRO A 260 14.32 28.35 0.62
CA PRO A 260 15.60 29.03 0.79
C PRO A 260 16.51 28.37 1.85
N SER A 261 15.93 27.65 2.81
CA SER A 261 16.62 26.87 3.85
C SER A 261 17.03 25.47 3.42
N GLY A 262 16.75 25.06 2.17
CA GLY A 262 17.06 23.73 1.63
C GLY A 262 15.82 22.90 1.32
N SER A 263 16.05 21.66 0.88
CA SER A 263 14.99 20.70 0.56
C SER A 263 14.46 20.03 1.82
N SER A 264 13.15 19.84 1.88
CA SER A 264 12.45 19.17 2.98
C SER A 264 11.41 18.20 2.44
N PHE A 265 11.11 17.14 3.19
CA PHE A 265 9.98 16.26 2.90
C PHE A 265 8.81 16.66 3.78
N THR A 266 7.68 17.02 3.19
CA THR A 266 6.57 17.65 3.88
C THR A 266 5.26 16.91 3.58
N LEU A 267 4.34 16.96 4.54
CA LEU A 267 3.01 16.39 4.48
C LEU A 267 1.98 17.52 4.49
N TRP A 268 1.02 17.46 3.58
CA TRP A 268 -0.12 18.36 3.52
C TRP A 268 -1.43 17.59 3.51
N GLU A 269 -2.33 17.93 4.42
CA GLU A 269 -3.71 17.46 4.35
C GLU A 269 -4.44 18.21 3.22
N VAL A 270 -5.24 17.48 2.44
CA VAL A 270 -6.01 18.00 1.31
C VAL A 270 -7.49 17.97 1.67
N ASP A 271 -8.15 19.13 1.60
CA ASP A 271 -9.61 19.17 1.69
C ASP A 271 -10.23 18.58 0.43
N GLU A 272 -11.09 17.57 0.59
CA GLU A 272 -11.64 16.82 -0.54
C GLU A 272 -12.62 17.62 -1.40
N THR A 273 -13.24 18.67 -0.85
CA THR A 273 -14.25 19.45 -1.58
C THR A 273 -13.62 20.65 -2.30
N SER A 274 -12.81 21.42 -1.57
CA SER A 274 -12.14 22.62 -2.10
C SER A 274 -10.86 22.31 -2.85
N MET A 275 -10.19 21.18 -2.55
CA MET A 275 -8.82 20.87 -2.97
C MET A 275 -7.77 21.85 -2.41
N GLU A 276 -8.10 22.56 -1.33
CA GLU A 276 -7.13 23.35 -0.57
C GLU A 276 -6.22 22.44 0.25
N ILE A 277 -5.03 22.94 0.56
CA ILE A 277 -3.99 22.19 1.27
C ILE A 277 -3.57 22.90 2.55
N CYS A 278 -3.37 22.12 3.60
CA CYS A 278 -2.84 22.57 4.87
C CYS A 278 -1.59 21.77 5.22
N GLU A 279 -0.45 22.44 5.47
CA GLU A 279 0.75 21.76 5.93
C GLU A 279 0.54 21.21 7.33
N ILE A 280 0.75 19.90 7.50
CA ILE A 280 0.56 19.21 8.79
C ILE A 280 1.88 18.73 9.41
N SER A 281 2.93 18.54 8.61
CA SER A 281 4.23 18.12 9.13
C SER A 281 5.37 18.29 8.16
N VAL A 282 6.55 18.60 8.68
CA VAL A 282 7.82 18.54 7.97
C VAL A 282 8.68 17.45 8.61
N MET A 283 9.25 16.55 7.80
CA MET A 283 10.18 15.53 8.25
C MET A 283 11.43 16.21 8.84
N PRO A 284 11.85 15.84 10.07
CA PRO A 284 13.12 16.29 10.63
C PRO A 284 14.30 16.05 9.68
N HIS A 285 15.17 17.04 9.55
CA HIS A 285 16.28 17.02 8.59
C HIS A 285 17.25 15.86 8.82
N ASP A 286 17.51 15.48 10.06
CA ASP A 286 18.34 14.33 10.43
C ASP A 286 17.73 13.00 9.96
N LEU A 287 16.40 12.86 10.00
CA LEU A 287 15.69 11.70 9.46
C LEU A 287 15.76 11.69 7.94
N LEU A 288 15.52 12.82 7.29
CA LEU A 288 15.63 12.95 5.83
C LEU A 288 17.04 12.59 5.35
N CYS A 289 18.08 13.10 6.01
CA CYS A 289 19.46 12.74 5.70
C CYS A 289 19.72 11.26 5.94
N SER A 290 19.13 10.63 6.96
CA SER A 290 19.33 9.20 7.21
C SER A 290 18.70 8.26 6.17
N LEU A 291 17.91 8.80 5.23
CA LEU A 291 17.45 8.06 4.04
C LEU A 291 18.50 8.02 2.93
N PHE A 292 19.65 8.68 3.14
CA PHE A 292 20.74 8.81 2.17
C PHE A 292 22.12 8.65 2.82
N ASP A 293 22.89 7.67 2.36
CA ASP A 293 24.33 7.59 2.65
C ASP A 293 25.12 8.35 1.56
N GLY A 294 25.22 9.69 1.64
CA GLY A 294 26.13 10.51 0.80
C GLY A 294 25.54 11.80 0.19
N ASP A 295 26.44 12.68 -0.27
CA ASP A 295 26.15 13.99 -0.88
C ASP A 295 26.10 13.90 -2.43
N GLU A 296 25.03 13.33 -2.99
CA GLU A 296 24.82 13.32 -4.45
C GLU A 296 23.64 14.22 -4.88
N ASP A 297 23.81 14.88 -6.03
CA ASP A 297 22.94 15.95 -6.55
C ASP A 297 21.52 15.49 -6.96
N GLU A 298 21.31 14.18 -7.20
CA GLU A 298 20.00 13.60 -7.55
C GLU A 298 19.36 12.78 -6.41
N ARG A 299 19.69 13.12 -5.15
CA ARG A 299 19.28 12.36 -3.95
C ARG A 299 17.80 11.96 -3.90
N PHE A 300 16.85 12.79 -4.31
CA PHE A 300 15.44 12.54 -3.97
C PHE A 300 14.62 11.70 -4.97
N ALA A 301 15.15 11.38 -6.16
CA ALA A 301 14.38 10.68 -7.20
C ALA A 301 13.93 9.26 -6.76
N SER A 302 14.74 8.61 -5.91
CA SER A 302 14.46 7.28 -5.35
C SER A 302 13.58 7.32 -4.10
N LEU A 303 13.16 8.49 -3.61
CA LEU A 303 12.19 8.55 -2.53
C LEU A 303 10.81 8.15 -3.02
N LYS A 304 10.14 7.37 -2.17
CA LYS A 304 8.76 6.95 -2.33
C LYS A 304 8.08 7.02 -0.98
N CYS A 305 6.75 7.08 -1.00
CA CYS A 305 5.97 6.97 0.21
C CYS A 305 4.69 6.18 -0.01
N VAL A 306 4.22 5.53 1.05
CA VAL A 306 2.96 4.81 1.11
C VAL A 306 2.31 5.09 2.45
N GLY A 307 0.99 5.07 2.52
CA GLY A 307 0.28 5.32 3.77
C GLY A 307 -1.02 4.55 3.85
N LEU A 308 -1.42 4.27 5.09
CA LEU A 308 -2.72 3.70 5.44
C LEU A 308 -2.97 3.97 6.92
N GLY A 309 -4.23 4.08 7.32
CA GLY A 309 -4.59 4.33 8.72
C GLY A 309 -4.03 5.67 9.18
N ASP A 310 -3.27 5.67 10.26
CA ASP A 310 -2.61 6.85 10.85
C ASP A 310 -1.10 6.93 10.51
N LEU A 311 -0.61 6.09 9.59
CA LEU A 311 0.81 5.94 9.30
C LEU A 311 1.14 6.28 7.85
N ILE A 312 2.22 7.06 7.68
CA ILE A 312 2.85 7.34 6.38
C ILE A 312 4.30 6.91 6.45
N TYR A 313 4.68 5.97 5.59
CA TYR A 313 6.05 5.50 5.46
C TYR A 313 6.72 6.22 4.30
N VAL A 314 7.93 6.71 4.53
CA VAL A 314 8.80 7.31 3.52
C VAL A 314 10.07 6.48 3.47
N PHE A 315 10.45 6.04 2.28
CA PHE A 315 11.59 5.15 2.13
C PHE A 315 12.34 5.45 0.83
N ASN A 316 13.58 5.01 0.80
CA ASN A 316 14.42 5.06 -0.40
C ASN A 316 14.36 3.72 -1.12
N GLU A 317 14.01 3.71 -2.41
CA GLU A 317 13.90 2.47 -3.20
C GLU A 317 15.24 2.01 -3.82
N ASP A 318 16.32 2.76 -3.62
CA ASP A 318 17.66 2.45 -4.12
C ASP A 318 18.31 1.31 -3.31
N TYR A 319 18.71 0.27 -4.04
CA TYR A 319 19.35 -0.91 -3.47
C TYR A 319 20.70 -0.61 -2.82
N HIS A 320 21.46 0.38 -3.33
CA HIS A 320 22.75 0.75 -2.77
C HIS A 320 22.65 1.26 -1.34
N ARG A 321 21.46 1.72 -0.96
CA ARG A 321 21.18 2.33 0.35
C ARG A 321 20.55 1.35 1.32
N MET A 322 20.25 0.12 0.91
CA MET A 322 19.62 -0.91 1.74
C MET A 322 18.20 -0.55 2.21
N TYR A 323 17.49 0.26 1.41
CA TYR A 323 16.08 0.63 1.61
C TYR A 323 15.74 1.24 2.97
N PRO A 324 16.44 2.30 3.42
CA PRO A 324 16.15 2.98 4.67
C PRO A 324 14.73 3.54 4.62
N ALA A 325 14.04 3.48 5.75
CA ALA A 325 12.68 3.96 5.88
C ALA A 325 12.49 4.77 7.17
N CYS A 326 11.57 5.72 7.10
CA CYS A 326 11.03 6.46 8.23
C CYS A 326 9.51 6.34 8.21
N VAL A 327 8.88 6.53 9.36
CA VAL A 327 7.43 6.55 9.49
C VAL A 327 7.00 7.79 10.24
N CYS A 328 5.95 8.43 9.72
CA CYS A 328 5.19 9.47 10.40
C CYS A 328 3.89 8.86 10.94
N GLU A 329 3.63 9.05 12.23
CA GLU A 329 2.35 8.73 12.86
C GLU A 329 1.56 10.02 13.09
N ILE A 330 0.37 10.11 12.50
CA ILE A 330 -0.53 11.26 12.62
C ILE A 330 -1.52 11.01 13.76
N ARG A 331 -1.36 11.70 14.89
CA ARG A 331 -2.26 11.60 16.03
C ARG A 331 -3.30 12.70 16.02
N SER A 332 -4.55 12.33 16.31
CA SER A 332 -5.60 13.30 16.59
C SER A 332 -5.33 13.97 17.94
N GLY A 333 -5.12 15.29 17.96
CA GLY A 333 -5.02 16.04 19.21
C GLY A 333 -6.33 15.96 20.01
N ARG A 334 -6.25 15.68 21.32
CA ARG A 334 -7.40 15.72 22.25
C ARG A 334 -7.73 17.15 22.72
N GLY A 335 -7.62 18.14 21.84
CA GLY A 335 -7.96 19.52 22.14
C GLY A 335 -9.47 19.79 21.97
N ARG A 336 -10.09 20.51 22.92
CA ARG A 336 -11.37 21.17 22.67
C ARG A 336 -11.11 22.31 21.68
N GLY A 337 -11.42 22.07 20.40
CA GLY A 337 -11.09 22.95 19.27
C GLY A 337 -10.13 22.20 18.34
N GLY A 338 -10.69 21.57 17.32
CA GLY A 338 -10.05 20.52 16.51
C GLY A 338 -8.93 20.96 15.57
N GLU A 339 -7.92 21.69 16.05
CA GLU A 339 -6.95 22.38 15.19
C GLU A 339 -5.49 21.97 15.33
N ASN A 340 -5.10 20.89 16.02
CA ASN A 340 -3.72 20.41 15.87
C ASN A 340 -3.65 18.88 15.85
N SER A 341 -3.44 18.35 14.65
CA SER A 341 -2.95 16.99 14.43
C SER A 341 -1.46 16.98 14.74
N GLU A 342 -1.02 16.13 15.67
CA GLU A 342 0.40 16.01 15.99
C GLU A 342 1.02 14.89 15.17
N CYS A 343 2.11 15.20 14.47
CA CYS A 343 2.83 14.26 13.64
C CYS A 343 4.14 13.82 14.31
N TYR A 344 4.33 12.52 14.46
CA TYR A 344 5.49 11.94 15.12
C TYR A 344 6.32 11.16 14.11
N TRP A 345 7.52 11.67 13.82
CA TRP A 345 8.46 11.01 12.92
C TRP A 345 9.44 10.13 13.70
N ARG A 346 9.73 8.96 13.14
CA ARG A 346 10.77 8.07 13.66
C ARG A 346 11.37 7.23 12.54
N ARG A 347 12.61 6.77 12.78
CA ARG A 347 13.28 5.81 11.90
C ARG A 347 12.61 4.43 12.01
N VAL A 348 12.51 3.73 10.89
CA VAL A 348 12.18 2.30 10.82
C VAL A 348 13.49 1.52 10.92
N PRO A 349 13.57 0.44 11.71
CA PRO A 349 14.76 -0.42 11.76
C PRO A 349 15.20 -0.85 10.37
N GLN A 350 16.50 -1.04 10.18
CA GLN A 350 17.02 -1.57 8.92
C GLN A 350 16.47 -2.97 8.65
N LEU A 351 16.30 -3.30 7.38
CA LEU A 351 15.94 -4.65 6.97
C LEU A 351 17.03 -5.66 7.40
N PRO A 352 16.68 -6.92 7.69
CA PRO A 352 17.63 -7.94 8.12
C PRO A 352 18.77 -8.14 7.11
N SER A 353 20.02 -8.32 7.55
CA SER A 353 21.23 -8.33 6.68
C SER A 353 21.31 -9.44 5.62
N LEU A 354 20.50 -10.50 5.71
CA LEU A 354 20.47 -11.65 4.79
C LEU A 354 19.66 -11.37 3.50
N MET A 355 19.60 -10.12 3.03
CA MET A 355 18.86 -9.77 1.82
C MET A 355 19.63 -10.07 0.55
N ASN A 356 18.91 -10.49 -0.48
CA ASN A 356 19.38 -10.43 -1.85
C ASN A 356 19.41 -8.98 -2.35
N ARG A 357 20.24 -8.70 -3.35
CA ARG A 357 20.21 -7.41 -4.07
C ARG A 357 18.99 -7.39 -4.99
N PHE A 358 18.05 -6.48 -4.76
CA PHE A 358 16.87 -6.33 -5.61
C PHE A 358 17.12 -5.29 -6.69
N HIS A 359 16.56 -5.54 -7.87
CA HIS A 359 16.62 -4.61 -9.00
C HIS A 359 15.43 -3.65 -8.99
N LYS A 360 14.31 -4.07 -8.38
CA LYS A 360 13.11 -3.28 -8.19
C LYS A 360 12.49 -3.62 -6.84
N VAL A 361 11.89 -2.63 -6.21
CA VAL A 361 11.11 -2.81 -4.99
C VAL A 361 9.67 -2.38 -5.25
N VAL A 362 8.73 -3.14 -4.67
CA VAL A 362 7.32 -2.81 -4.63
C VAL A 362 6.89 -2.69 -3.19
N SER A 363 6.18 -1.63 -2.86
CA SER A 363 5.82 -1.32 -1.48
C SER A 363 4.38 -0.85 -1.37
N PHE A 364 3.74 -1.14 -0.24
CA PHE A 364 2.39 -0.70 0.08
C PHE A 364 2.12 -0.88 1.57
N CYS A 365 1.07 -0.24 2.07
CA CYS A 365 0.55 -0.50 3.40
C CYS A 365 -0.68 -1.38 3.32
N SER A 366 -0.88 -2.24 4.32
CA SER A 366 -2.14 -2.98 4.44
C SER A 366 -2.48 -3.36 5.87
N ASN A 367 -3.77 -3.49 6.13
CA ASN A 367 -4.27 -4.10 7.35
C ASN A 367 -4.03 -5.61 7.32
N VAL A 368 -3.57 -6.16 8.43
CA VAL A 368 -3.31 -7.59 8.58
C VAL A 368 -4.32 -8.15 9.57
N SER A 369 -4.89 -9.32 9.24
CA SER A 369 -5.79 -10.04 10.12
C SER A 369 -5.18 -11.38 10.53
N LEU A 370 -5.54 -11.88 11.71
CA LEU A 370 -5.13 -13.20 12.17
C LEU A 370 -5.59 -14.28 11.19
N HIS A 371 -6.82 -14.16 10.69
CA HIS A 371 -7.38 -15.02 9.66
C HIS A 371 -6.50 -15.12 8.40
N SER A 372 -5.99 -13.98 7.90
CA SER A 372 -5.10 -13.97 6.73
C SER A 372 -3.74 -14.62 7.00
N ILE A 373 -3.31 -14.76 8.26
CA ILE A 373 -2.02 -15.35 8.60
C ILE A 373 -2.16 -16.86 8.88
N LEU A 374 -3.13 -17.23 9.72
CA LEU A 374 -3.33 -18.61 10.16
C LEU A 374 -4.03 -19.48 9.09
N GLY A 375 -4.72 -18.84 8.14
CA GLY A 375 -5.59 -19.51 7.19
C GLY A 375 -6.93 -19.90 7.80
N GLU A 376 -7.88 -20.30 6.94
CA GLU A 376 -9.07 -20.99 7.45
C GLU A 376 -8.60 -22.28 8.11
N GLY A 377 -8.92 -22.45 9.40
CA GLY A 377 -8.81 -23.74 10.05
C GLY A 377 -9.65 -24.72 9.24
N GLN A 378 -9.01 -25.59 8.45
CA GLN A 378 -9.71 -26.75 7.93
C GLN A 378 -10.23 -27.50 9.16
N HIS A 379 -11.54 -27.38 9.39
CA HIS A 379 -12.23 -28.39 10.16
C HIS A 379 -12.01 -29.70 9.40
N HIS A 380 -10.98 -30.45 9.80
CA HIS A 380 -10.95 -31.88 9.59
C HIS A 380 -12.14 -32.43 10.36
N GLY A 381 -13.30 -32.45 9.69
CA GLY A 381 -14.41 -33.29 10.06
C GLY A 381 -13.91 -34.72 10.04
N LEU A 382 -13.69 -35.27 11.22
CA LEU A 382 -13.72 -36.70 11.43
C LEU A 382 -15.12 -37.19 11.03
N HIS A 383 -15.21 -37.83 9.87
CA HIS A 383 -16.22 -38.83 9.57
C HIS A 383 -15.56 -39.98 8.82
#